data_AF-A0A518DLU7-F1
#
_entry.id   AF-A0A518DLU7-F1
#
_cell.length_a   1.000
_cell.length_b   1.000
_cell.length_c   1.000
_cell.angle_alpha   90.00
_cell.angle_beta   90.00
_cell.angle_gamma   90.00
#
_symmetry.space_group_name_H-M   'P 1'
#
loop_
_entity.id
_entity.type
_entity.pdbx_description
1 polymer ?
#
loop_
_entity_poly.entity_id
_entity_poly.type
_entity_poly.pdbx_seq_one_letter_code
_entity_poly.pdbx_strand_id
1 'polypeptide(L)'
;MPYVMVDIESDGPIPGDYSMVCFGAVIVEPELNRTFYGKLKPISDQFIPEALAVSGFTREECLQFDDAHQVMQQFQEWLASNCKGRTMFVSE
;
A
#
# COMPACT_ATOMS: atom_id res chain seq x y z
N MET A 1 -5.43 14.91 15.74
CA MET A 1 -4.63 13.70 15.47
C MET A 1 -5.33 12.99 14.32
N PRO A 2 -4.83 13.11 13.09
CA PRO A 2 -5.44 12.44 11.94
C PRO A 2 -5.28 10.92 12.06
N TYR A 3 -6.37 10.21 11.81
CA TYR A 3 -6.37 8.76 11.62
C TYR A 3 -6.34 8.47 10.13
N VAL A 4 -5.50 7.53 9.71
CA VAL A 4 -5.43 7.06 8.33
C VAL A 4 -5.72 5.58 8.36
N MET A 5 -6.86 5.19 7.76
CA MET A 5 -7.18 3.78 7.54
C MET A 5 -6.30 3.29 6.39
N VAL A 6 -5.57 2.21 6.63
CA VAL A 6 -4.66 1.60 5.66
C VAL A 6 -5.00 0.13 5.54
N ASP A 7 -5.11 -0.35 4.32
CA ASP A 7 -5.29 -1.76 3.98
C ASP A 7 -4.27 -2.15 2.91
N ILE A 8 -3.70 -3.36 3.03
CA ILE A 8 -2.61 -3.83 2.18
C ILE A 8 -2.96 -5.15 1.51
N GLU A 9 -2.45 -5.34 0.30
CA GLU A 9 -2.42 -6.63 -0.37
C GLU A 9 -0.98 -7.04 -0.63
N SER A 10 -0.71 -8.33 -0.49
CA SER A 10 0.63 -8.90 -0.59
C SER A 10 0.63 -10.19 -1.39
N ASP A 11 1.79 -10.54 -1.95
CA ASP A 11 1.97 -11.75 -2.75
C ASP A 11 2.37 -12.98 -1.92
N GLY A 12 2.23 -12.89 -0.58
CA GLY A 12 2.41 -13.99 0.36
C GLY A 12 2.21 -13.58 1.83
N PRO A 13 2.32 -14.53 2.78
CA PRO A 13 1.77 -14.36 4.12
C PRO A 13 2.63 -13.56 5.10
N ILE A 14 3.92 -13.31 4.79
CA ILE A 14 4.86 -12.72 5.73
C ILE A 14 5.80 -11.70 5.08
N PRO A 15 6.19 -10.62 5.79
CA PRO A 15 7.21 -9.70 5.32
C PRO A 15 8.61 -10.35 5.34
N GLY A 16 9.47 -9.91 4.42
CA GLY A 16 10.85 -10.37 4.29
C GLY A 16 11.02 -11.40 3.18
N ASP A 17 10.15 -12.41 3.15
CA ASP A 17 10.15 -13.42 2.09
C ASP A 17 9.28 -12.98 0.90
N TYR A 18 8.18 -12.27 1.16
CA TYR A 18 7.18 -11.84 0.18
C TYR A 18 7.07 -10.32 0.11
N SER A 19 6.37 -9.82 -0.90
CA SER A 19 6.23 -8.39 -1.21
C SER A 19 4.81 -7.89 -0.98
N MET A 20 4.71 -6.64 -0.53
CA MET A 20 3.48 -5.85 -0.66
C MET A 20 3.30 -5.47 -2.14
N VAL A 21 2.08 -5.62 -2.66
CA VAL A 21 1.75 -5.43 -4.08
C VAL A 21 0.95 -4.14 -4.28
N CYS A 22 -0.03 -3.89 -3.43
CA CYS A 22 -0.74 -2.62 -3.41
C CYS A 22 -1.24 -2.30 -2.01
N PHE A 23 -1.57 -1.04 -1.77
CA PHE A 23 -2.26 -0.63 -0.55
C PHE A 23 -3.15 0.58 -0.80
N GLY A 24 -4.26 0.61 -0.09
CA GLY A 24 -5.16 1.76 -0.01
C GLY A 24 -4.95 2.50 1.30
N ALA A 25 -5.04 3.82 1.24
CA ALA A 25 -5.08 4.67 2.42
C ALA A 25 -6.17 5.73 2.28
N VAL A 26 -6.90 5.99 3.36
CA VAL A 26 -7.91 7.06 3.43
C VAL A 26 -7.81 7.81 4.75
N ILE A 27 -7.88 9.15 4.69
CA ILE A 27 -8.00 9.97 5.90
C ILE A 27 -9.40 9.76 6.48
N VAL A 28 -9.48 9.39 7.75
CA VAL A 28 -10.76 9.14 8.43
C VAL A 28 -11.39 10.48 8.82
N GLU A 29 -12.24 10.98 7.94
CA GLU A 29 -13.05 12.19 8.08
C GLU A 29 -14.41 11.99 7.40
N PRO A 30 -15.45 12.80 7.68
CA PRO A 30 -16.82 12.57 7.18
C PRO A 30 -16.91 12.41 5.65
N GLU A 31 -16.07 13.10 4.89
CA GLU A 31 -16.11 13.12 3.43
C GLU A 31 -15.44 11.90 2.78
N LEU A 32 -14.48 11.25 3.47
CA LEU A 32 -13.72 10.08 2.99
C LEU A 32 -13.13 10.21 1.57
N ASN A 33 -12.85 11.44 1.12
CA ASN A 33 -12.45 11.71 -0.28
C ASN A 33 -10.92 11.87 -0.46
N ARG A 34 -10.17 11.94 0.64
CA ARG A 34 -8.71 12.05 0.62
C ARG A 34 -8.11 10.67 0.70
N THR A 35 -7.82 10.12 -0.46
CA THR A 35 -7.30 8.78 -0.63
C THR A 35 -5.91 8.77 -1.24
N PHE A 36 -5.19 7.68 -1.00
CA PHE A 36 -3.97 7.31 -1.69
C PHE A 36 -4.08 5.84 -2.07
N TYR A 37 -3.65 5.49 -3.27
CA TYR A 37 -3.58 4.11 -3.71
C TYR A 37 -2.20 3.86 -4.31
N GLY A 38 -1.41 3.04 -3.62
CA GLY A 38 -0.06 2.67 -4.03
C GLY A 38 -0.08 1.31 -4.71
N LYS A 39 0.58 1.18 -5.85
CA LYS A 39 0.90 -0.09 -6.51
C LYS A 39 2.40 -0.21 -6.60
N LEU A 40 2.95 -1.29 -6.07
CA LEU A 40 4.37 -1.44 -5.81
C LEU A 40 4.92 -2.61 -6.59
N LYS A 41 6.04 -2.35 -7.27
CA LYS A 41 6.83 -3.42 -7.83
C LYS A 41 7.34 -4.33 -6.70
N PRO A 42 7.14 -5.66 -6.79
CA PRO A 42 7.63 -6.60 -5.80
C PRO A 42 9.14 -6.48 -5.60
N ILE A 43 9.58 -6.62 -4.35
CA ILE A 43 11.00 -6.57 -3.95
C ILE A 43 11.59 -7.97 -3.72
N SER A 44 10.76 -9.00 -3.75
CA SER A 44 11.13 -10.41 -3.67
C SER A 44 10.71 -11.13 -4.95
N ASP A 45 11.49 -12.14 -5.34
CA ASP A 45 11.14 -13.08 -6.41
C ASP A 45 10.16 -14.17 -5.95
N GLN A 46 10.00 -14.37 -4.64
CA GLN A 46 9.04 -15.33 -4.11
C GLN A 46 7.63 -14.75 -4.12
N PHE A 47 6.66 -15.55 -4.57
CA PHE A 47 5.24 -15.24 -4.49
C PHE A 47 4.42 -16.53 -4.46
N ILE A 48 3.25 -16.46 -3.84
CA ILE A 48 2.25 -17.53 -3.84
C ILE A 48 1.14 -17.10 -4.82
N PRO A 49 0.92 -17.83 -5.93
CA PRO A 49 -0.08 -17.45 -6.94
C PRO A 49 -1.47 -17.19 -6.35
N GLU A 50 -1.90 -18.00 -5.38
CA GLU A 50 -3.20 -17.87 -4.72
C GLU A 50 -3.29 -16.61 -3.85
N ALA A 51 -2.20 -16.22 -3.20
CA ALA A 51 -2.15 -14.98 -2.41
C ALA A 51 -2.18 -13.75 -3.33
N LEU A 52 -1.36 -13.77 -4.39
CA LEU A 52 -1.34 -12.69 -5.37
C LEU A 52 -2.71 -12.52 -6.06
N ALA A 53 -3.41 -13.61 -6.35
CA ALA A 53 -4.73 -13.57 -7.00
C ALA A 53 -5.78 -12.78 -6.20
N VAL A 54 -5.64 -12.66 -4.87
CA VAL A 54 -6.54 -11.84 -4.02
C VAL A 54 -6.47 -10.37 -4.42
N SER A 55 -5.27 -9.88 -4.76
CA SER A 55 -5.07 -8.48 -5.21
C SER A 55 -5.70 -8.17 -6.58
N GLY A 56 -6.09 -9.19 -7.36
CA GLY A 56 -6.64 -9.04 -8.70
C GLY A 56 -5.59 -8.73 -9.79
N PHE A 57 -4.29 -8.82 -9.47
CA PHE A 57 -3.20 -8.61 -10.41
C PHE A 57 -2.48 -9.91 -10.79
N THR A 58 -1.95 -9.94 -12.00
CA THR A 58 -0.97 -10.94 -12.43
C THR A 58 0.43 -10.56 -11.97
N ARG A 59 1.34 -11.54 -11.91
CA ARG A 59 2.73 -11.28 -11.52
C ARG A 59 3.41 -10.34 -12.51
N GLU A 60 3.14 -10.51 -13.79
CA GLU A 60 3.65 -9.71 -14.88
C GLU A 60 3.24 -8.24 -14.75
N GLU A 61 1.97 -7.98 -14.40
CA GLU A 61 1.48 -6.62 -14.13
C GLU A 61 2.20 -6.00 -12.93
N CYS A 62 2.36 -6.74 -11.83
CA CYS A 62 3.06 -6.25 -10.64
C CYS A 62 4.50 -5.86 -10.93
N LEU A 63 5.20 -6.60 -11.80
CA LEU A 63 6.58 -6.28 -12.18
C LEU A 63 6.71 -4.99 -13.01
N GLN A 64 5.60 -4.50 -13.58
CA GLN A 64 5.52 -3.22 -14.29
C GLN A 64 5.05 -2.06 -13.41
N PHE A 65 4.74 -2.29 -12.13
CA PHE A 65 4.40 -1.22 -11.20
C PHE A 65 5.61 -0.33 -10.89
N ASP A 66 5.32 0.80 -10.24
CA ASP A 66 6.35 1.74 -9.82
C ASP A 66 7.28 1.13 -8.77
N ASP A 67 8.51 1.61 -8.75
CA ASP A 67 9.49 1.20 -7.75
C ASP A 67 8.95 1.40 -6.32
N ALA A 68 9.08 0.37 -5.48
CA ALA A 68 8.48 0.36 -4.15
C ALA A 68 8.98 1.52 -3.28
N HIS A 69 10.26 1.88 -3.38
CA HIS A 69 10.82 3.00 -2.63
C HIS A 69 10.21 4.33 -3.10
N GLN A 70 10.06 4.52 -4.41
CA GLN A 70 9.41 5.70 -4.96
C GLN A 70 7.95 5.85 -4.49
N VAL A 71 7.17 4.77 -4.50
CA VAL A 71 5.76 4.80 -4.05
C VAL A 71 5.67 5.15 -2.56
N MET A 72 6.56 4.60 -1.73
CA MET A 72 6.59 4.93 -0.30
C MET A 72 7.01 6.39 -0.04
N GLN A 73 7.90 6.96 -0.86
CA GLN A 73 8.20 8.40 -0.81
C GLN A 73 6.98 9.25 -1.15
N GLN A 74 6.25 8.90 -2.21
CA GLN A 74 5.02 9.59 -2.58
C GLN A 74 3.96 9.49 -1.48
N PHE A 75 3.84 8.33 -0.83
CA PHE A 75 2.92 8.16 0.29
C PHE A 75 3.31 9.04 1.49
N GLN A 76 4.62 9.13 1.80
CA GLN A 76 5.12 10.03 2.83
C GLN A 76 4.80 11.50 2.53
N GLU A 77 4.99 11.94 1.29
CA GLU A 77 4.66 13.31 0.84
C GLU A 77 3.17 13.60 0.90
N TRP A 78 2.35 12.61 0.50
CA TRP A 78 0.91 12.69 0.61
C TRP A 78 0.48 12.82 2.08
N LEU A 79 1.03 12.02 2.99
CA LEU A 79 0.78 12.13 4.42
C LEU A 79 1.20 13.51 4.96
N ALA A 80 2.36 14.03 4.58
CA ALA A 80 2.84 15.35 5.03
C ALA A 80 1.92 16.49 4.57
N SER A 81 1.36 16.37 3.35
CA SER A 81 0.43 17.35 2.79
C SER A 81 -0.96 17.25 3.42
N ASN A 82 -1.34 16.06 3.88
CA ASN A 82 -2.70 15.79 4.36
C ASN A 82 -2.84 15.77 5.89
N CYS A 83 -1.80 15.42 6.63
CA CYS A 83 -1.86 15.23 8.07
C CYS A 83 -1.06 16.32 8.79
N LYS A 84 -1.70 17.00 9.75
CA LYS A 84 -1.03 17.96 10.65
C LYS A 84 -0.84 17.34 12.03
N GLY A 85 0.40 17.38 12.52
CA GLY A 85 0.77 16.84 13.83
C GLY A 85 0.94 15.32 13.82
N ARG A 86 0.75 14.67 14.96
CA ARG A 86 0.91 13.22 15.10
C ARG A 86 -0.18 12.48 14.31
N THR A 87 0.23 11.69 13.32
CA THR A 87 -0.62 10.78 12.54
C THR A 87 -0.69 9.41 13.19
N MET A 88 -1.85 8.77 13.15
CA MET A 88 -2.05 7.39 13.60
C MET A 88 -2.58 6.55 12.44
N PHE A 89 -1.93 5.43 12.15
CA PHE A 89 -2.47 4.45 11.22
C PHE A 89 -3.43 3.52 11.96
N VAL A 90 -4.52 3.17 11.29
CA VAL A 90 -5.50 2.19 11.73
C VAL A 90 -5.73 1.20 10.59
N SER A 91 -6.00 -0.05 10.94
CA SER A 91 -6.27 -1.16 10.02
C SER A 91 -7.34 -2.02 10.67
N GLU A 92 -8.05 -2.79 9.84
CA GLU A 92 -8.80 -3.96 10.30
C GLU A 92 -7.89 -5.17 10.56
#